data_AF-A0A9D5EFD3-F1
#
_entry.id   AF-A0A9D5EFD3-F1
#
_cell.length_a   1.000
_cell.length_b   1.000
_cell.length_c   1.000
_cell.angle_alpha   90.00
_cell.angle_beta   90.00
_cell.angle_gamma   90.00
#
_symmetry.space_group_name_H-M   'P 1'
#
loop_
_entity.id
_entity.type
_entity.pdbx_description
1 polymer ?
#
loop_
_entity_poly.entity_id
_entity_poly.type
_entity_poly.pdbx_seq_one_letter_code
_entity_poly.pdbx_strand_id
1 'polypeptide(L)'
;MAQPRDREQRDELDISAMPELRRVAEEVARSGRVRVLTENGKVVARVVPEEARPPTDPDERRQALLSIAGSWDEVDDEALIARIYADRDRPGRAAPEW
;
A
#
# COMPACT_ATOMS: atom_id res chain seq x y z
N MET A 1 16.91 8.28 -14.34
CA MET A 1 17.46 7.01 -13.82
C MET A 1 16.52 6.53 -12.72
N ALA A 2 15.76 5.45 -12.94
CA ALA A 2 14.82 4.92 -11.96
C ALA A 2 15.58 4.09 -10.92
N GLN A 3 15.46 4.44 -9.64
CA GLN A 3 16.05 3.67 -8.55
C GLN A 3 15.42 2.26 -8.51
N PRO A 4 16.20 1.19 -8.28
CA PRO A 4 15.64 -0.14 -8.10
C PRO A 4 14.81 -0.13 -6.82
N ARG A 5 13.51 -0.43 -6.96
CA ARG A 5 12.64 -0.69 -5.81
C ARG A 5 13.29 -1.82 -5.01
N ASP A 6 13.57 -1.56 -3.74
CA ASP A 6 13.97 -2.58 -2.76
C ASP A 6 13.16 -3.84 -3.00
N ARG A 7 13.84 -4.95 -3.32
CA ARG A 7 13.21 -6.26 -3.37
C ARG A 7 12.74 -6.55 -1.95
N GLU A 8 11.43 -6.55 -1.72
CA GLU A 8 10.82 -7.04 -0.48
C GLU A 8 11.54 -8.33 -0.06
N GLN A 9 12.32 -8.25 1.02
CA GLN A 9 12.93 -9.43 1.60
C GLN A 9 11.81 -10.23 2.23
N ARG A 10 11.32 -11.24 1.51
CA ARG A 10 10.33 -12.18 2.02
C ARG A 10 11.04 -13.15 2.92
N ASP A 11 10.82 -13.01 4.22
CA ASP A 11 11.20 -14.03 5.19
C ASP A 11 10.14 -15.14 5.11
N GLU A 12 10.45 -16.21 4.38
CA GLU A 12 9.53 -17.31 4.11
C GLU A 12 9.47 -18.26 5.31
N LEU A 13 8.26 -18.55 5.79
CA LEU A 13 8.02 -19.51 6.85
C LEU A 13 7.47 -20.81 6.28
N ASP A 14 8.24 -21.89 6.31
CA ASP A 14 7.74 -23.22 5.98
C ASP A 14 6.81 -23.74 7.10
N ILE A 15 5.56 -24.03 6.75
CA ILE A 15 4.53 -24.51 7.67
C ILE A 15 4.30 -26.03 7.56
N SER A 16 5.11 -26.76 6.79
CA SER A 16 4.96 -28.20 6.55
C SER A 16 5.00 -29.03 7.84
N ALA A 17 5.79 -28.60 8.83
CA ALA A 17 5.88 -29.24 10.14
C ALA A 17 4.84 -28.74 11.16
N MET A 18 3.98 -27.78 10.80
CA MET A 18 3.03 -27.13 11.69
C MET A 18 1.59 -27.43 11.24
N PRO A 19 1.02 -28.60 11.59
CA PRO A 19 -0.23 -29.09 11.02
C PRO A 19 -1.41 -28.15 11.23
N GLU A 20 -1.48 -27.49 12.38
CA GLU A 20 -2.54 -26.51 12.69
C GLU A 20 -2.43 -25.25 11.82
N LEU A 21 -1.21 -24.73 11.60
CA LEU A 21 -1.02 -23.59 10.70
C LEU A 21 -1.30 -23.96 9.25
N ARG A 22 -0.89 -25.17 8.82
CA ARG A 22 -1.22 -25.70 7.50
C ARG A 22 -2.73 -25.78 7.29
N ARG A 23 -3.48 -26.28 8.28
CA ARG A 23 -4.94 -26.34 8.23
C ARG A 23 -5.55 -24.94 8.06
N VAL A 24 -5.10 -23.95 8.83
CA VAL A 24 -5.59 -22.57 8.70
C VAL A 24 -5.28 -22.01 7.32
N ALA A 25 -4.07 -22.22 6.80
CA ALA A 25 -3.66 -21.78 5.47
C ALA A 25 -4.52 -22.42 4.37
N GLU A 26 -4.76 -23.73 4.42
CA GLU A 26 -5.62 -24.44 3.48
C GLU A 26 -7.06 -23.95 3.50
N GLU A 27 -7.62 -23.70 4.70
CA GLU A 27 -8.98 -23.18 4.83
C GLU A 27 -9.09 -21.73 4.32
N VAL A 28 -8.08 -20.89 4.51
CA VAL A 28 -8.01 -19.54 3.93
C VAL A 28 -7.92 -19.60 2.42
N ALA A 29 -7.02 -20.45 1.89
CA ALA A 29 -6.88 -20.67 0.45
C ALA A 29 -8.20 -21.16 -0.18
N ARG A 30 -8.88 -22.13 0.45
CA ARG A 30 -10.15 -22.67 -0.02
C ARG A 30 -11.30 -21.67 0.03
N SER A 31 -11.36 -20.86 1.10
CA SER A 31 -12.47 -19.92 1.29
C SER A 31 -12.31 -18.61 0.52
N GLY A 32 -11.08 -18.26 0.13
CA GLY A 32 -10.76 -16.96 -0.46
C GLY A 32 -10.98 -15.78 0.49
N ARG A 33 -11.20 -16.03 1.79
CA ARG A 33 -11.50 -15.01 2.79
C ARG A 33 -10.32 -14.78 3.72
N VAL A 34 -10.04 -13.52 4.01
CA VAL A 34 -9.03 -13.13 5.00
C VAL A 34 -9.44 -13.64 6.38
N ARG A 35 -8.49 -14.21 7.12
CA ARG A 35 -8.67 -14.54 8.54
C ARG A 35 -7.78 -13.68 9.41
N VAL A 36 -8.36 -13.22 10.52
CA VAL A 36 -7.68 -12.45 11.55
C VAL A 36 -7.35 -13.40 12.69
N LEU A 37 -6.07 -13.52 13.02
CA LEU A 37 -5.60 -14.26 14.17
C LEU A 37 -5.61 -13.34 15.38
N THR A 38 -6.30 -13.75 16.43
CA THR A 38 -6.38 -13.01 17.68
C THR A 38 -5.85 -13.84 18.83
N GLU A 39 -5.17 -13.18 19.76
CA GLU A 39 -4.69 -13.76 21.02
C GLU A 39 -5.11 -12.82 22.14
N ASN A 40 -5.78 -13.34 23.18
CA ASN A 40 -6.27 -12.53 24.30
C ASN A 40 -7.10 -11.29 23.87
N GLY A 41 -7.90 -11.45 22.81
CA GLY A 41 -8.73 -10.38 22.25
C GLY A 41 -7.97 -9.33 21.43
N LYS A 42 -6.65 -9.47 21.25
CA LYS A 42 -5.83 -8.59 20.42
C LYS A 42 -5.52 -9.25 19.09
N VAL A 43 -5.50 -8.48 18.01
CA VAL A 43 -5.06 -8.97 16.70
C VAL A 43 -3.54 -9.16 16.74
N VAL A 44 -3.09 -10.37 16.39
CA VAL A 44 -1.66 -10.70 16.33
C VAL A 44 -1.15 -10.86 14.90
N ALA A 45 -2.00 -11.35 13.99
CA ALA A 45 -1.65 -11.54 12.60
C ALA A 45 -2.89 -11.63 11.70
N ARG A 46 -2.68 -11.60 10.39
CA ARG A 46 -3.70 -11.87 9.38
C ARG A 46 -3.15 -12.87 8.37
N VAL A 47 -3.99 -13.81 7.96
CA VAL A 47 -3.69 -14.76 6.88
C VAL A 47 -4.57 -14.38 5.70
N VAL A 48 -3.93 -14.05 4.58
CA VAL A 48 -4.57 -13.57 3.36
C VAL A 48 -4.34 -14.61 2.27
N PRO A 49 -5.36 -15.00 1.49
CA PRO A 49 -5.16 -15.90 0.36
C PRO A 49 -4.26 -15.23 -0.69
N GLU A 50 -3.28 -15.95 -1.22
CA GLU A 50 -2.38 -15.41 -2.24
C GLU A 50 -3.13 -15.05 -3.54
N GLU A 51 -4.11 -15.88 -3.91
CA GLU A 51 -4.98 -15.64 -5.07
C GLU A 51 -6.08 -14.61 -4.80
N ALA A 52 -6.28 -14.18 -3.56
CA ALA A 52 -7.11 -13.03 -3.24
C ALA A 52 -6.33 -11.74 -3.52
N ARG A 53 -5.87 -11.57 -4.76
CA ARG A 53 -5.87 -10.23 -5.32
C ARG A 53 -7.31 -9.76 -5.17
N PRO A 54 -7.59 -8.65 -4.47
CA PRO A 54 -8.92 -8.07 -4.61
C PRO A 54 -9.14 -7.94 -6.12
N PRO A 55 -10.33 -8.26 -6.65
CA PRO A 55 -10.75 -7.62 -7.86
C PRO A 55 -10.77 -6.15 -7.50
N THR A 56 -9.64 -5.44 -7.68
CA THR A 56 -9.75 -4.02 -7.89
C THR A 56 -10.37 -3.97 -9.26
N ASP A 57 -11.68 -3.78 -9.28
CA ASP A 57 -12.40 -3.54 -10.50
C ASP A 57 -11.59 -2.48 -11.27
N PRO A 58 -11.15 -2.76 -12.52
CA PRO A 58 -10.47 -1.77 -13.33
C PRO A 58 -11.23 -0.44 -13.35
N ASP A 59 -12.56 -0.49 -13.24
CA ASP A 59 -13.43 0.68 -13.14
C ASP A 59 -13.32 1.40 -11.79
N GLU A 60 -13.17 0.71 -10.66
CA GLU A 60 -12.88 1.36 -9.36
C GLU A 60 -11.51 2.03 -9.35
N ARG A 61 -10.50 1.40 -9.94
CA ARG A 61 -9.16 2.01 -10.12
C ARG A 61 -9.25 3.25 -10.99
N ARG A 62 -9.98 3.15 -12.10
CA ARG A 62 -10.19 4.25 -13.04
C ARG A 62 -10.97 5.37 -12.37
N GLN A 63 -12.01 5.07 -11.58
CA GLN A 63 -12.74 6.08 -10.81
C GLN A 63 -11.87 6.74 -9.75
N ALA A 64 -11.10 5.99 -8.96
CA ALA A 64 -10.17 6.59 -8.00
C ALA A 64 -9.11 7.48 -8.69
N LEU A 65 -8.58 7.02 -9.83
CA LEU A 65 -7.68 7.82 -10.67
C LEU A 65 -8.36 9.06 -11.24
N LEU A 66 -9.61 8.97 -11.71
CA LEU A 66 -10.37 10.10 -12.25
C LEU A 66 -10.84 11.07 -11.15
N SER A 67 -11.16 10.60 -9.96
CA SER A 67 -11.48 11.44 -8.80
C SER A 67 -10.27 12.23 -8.32
N ILE A 68 -9.07 11.64 -8.42
CA ILE A 68 -7.83 12.36 -8.19
C ILE A 68 -7.56 13.30 -9.37
N ALA A 69 -7.55 12.80 -10.61
CA ALA A 69 -7.22 13.57 -11.81
C ALA A 69 -8.17 14.74 -12.11
N GLY A 70 -9.46 14.62 -11.78
CA GLY A 70 -10.42 15.73 -11.87
C GLY A 70 -10.09 16.88 -10.92
N SER A 71 -9.37 16.62 -9.82
CA SER A 71 -8.80 17.65 -8.95
C SER A 71 -7.53 18.31 -9.51
N TRP A 72 -6.94 17.78 -10.59
CA TRP A 72 -5.76 18.33 -11.25
C TRP A 72 -6.06 19.02 -12.58
N ASP A 73 -7.24 18.81 -13.18
CA ASP A 73 -7.63 19.48 -14.43
C ASP A 73 -7.77 21.00 -14.26
N GLU A 74 -8.15 21.45 -13.05
CA GLU A 74 -8.19 22.86 -12.65
C GLU A 74 -6.86 23.39 -12.09
N VAL A 75 -5.84 22.53 -11.97
CA VAL A 75 -4.52 22.95 -11.50
C VAL A 75 -3.74 23.49 -12.68
N ASP A 76 -3.50 24.81 -12.66
CA ASP A 76 -2.53 25.47 -13.52
C ASP A 76 -1.14 24.90 -13.22
N ASP A 77 -0.75 23.92 -14.02
CA ASP A 77 0.48 23.15 -13.90
C ASP A 77 1.71 24.04 -14.15
N GLU A 78 1.61 24.99 -15.06
CA GLU A 78 2.63 26.01 -15.29
C GLU A 78 2.86 26.88 -14.04
N ALA A 79 1.79 27.36 -13.40
CA ALA A 79 1.88 28.15 -12.17
C ALA A 79 2.41 27.33 -10.98
N LEU A 80 2.01 26.06 -10.87
CA LEU A 80 2.50 25.15 -9.84
C LEU A 80 4.00 24.88 -10.01
N ILE A 81 4.43 24.57 -11.24
CA ILE A 81 5.84 24.33 -11.58
C ILE A 81 6.66 25.59 -11.34
N ALA A 82 6.20 26.76 -11.80
CA ALA A 82 6.86 28.03 -11.56
C ALA A 82 7.03 28.31 -10.06
N ARG A 83 6.01 27.99 -9.25
CA ARG A 83 6.09 28.14 -7.79
C ARG A 83 7.07 27.17 -7.15
N ILE A 84 7.11 25.91 -7.58
CA ILE A 84 8.08 24.92 -7.08
C ILE A 84 9.51 25.36 -7.38
N TYR A 85 9.79 25.81 -8.60
CA TYR A 85 11.13 26.29 -8.97
C TYR A 85 11.49 27.61 -8.27
N ALA A 86 10.54 28.52 -8.09
CA ALA A 86 10.75 29.76 -7.34
C ALA A 86 11.06 29.50 -5.85
N ASP A 87 10.44 28.49 -5.23
CA ASP A 87 10.71 28.14 -3.83
C ASP A 87 11.98 27.29 -3.68
N ARG A 88 12.40 26.57 -4.74
CA ARG A 88 13.65 25.79 -4.76
C ARG A 88 14.91 26.67 -4.67
N ASP A 89 14.86 27.87 -5.26
CA ASP A 89 15.97 28.83 -5.20
C ASP A 89 15.94 29.68 -3.92
N ARG A 90 14.97 29.44 -3.02
CA ARG A 90 14.91 30.08 -1.71
C ARG A 90 15.78 29.27 -0.74
N PRO A 91 16.87 29.82 -0.18
CA PRO A 91 17.56 29.15 0.92
C PRO A 91 16.57 28.92 2.05
N GLY A 92 16.53 27.67 2.55
CA GLY A 92 15.56 27.19 3.51
C GLY A 92 15.32 28.19 4.64
N ARG A 93 14.05 28.52 4.89
CA ARG A 93 13.65 29.27 6.08
C ARG A 93 14.25 28.54 7.29
N ALA A 94 15.06 29.26 8.07
CA ALA A 94 15.51 28.79 9.37
C ALA A 94 14.30 28.28 10.17
N ALA A 95 14.46 27.15 10.84
CA ALA A 95 13.47 26.65 11.79
C ALA A 95 13.13 27.77 12.77
N PRO A 96 11.84 28.03 13.08
CA PRO A 96 11.50 28.97 14.13
C PRO A 96 12.06 28.44 15.44
N GLU A 97 12.96 29.22 16.06
CA GLU A 97 13.38 29.00 17.44
C GLU A 97 12.25 29.48 18.35
N TRP A 98 11.44 28.53 18.83
CA TRP A 98 10.75 28.61 20.12
C TRP A 98 10.53 27.20 20.66
#